data_AF-A0A453JLN0-F1
#
_entry.id   AF-A0A453JLN0-F1
#
_cell.length_a   1.000
_cell.length_b   1.000
_cell.length_c   1.000
_cell.angle_alpha   90.00
_cell.angle_beta   90.00
_cell.angle_gamma   90.00
#
_symmetry.space_group_name_H-M   'P 1'
#
loop_
_entity.id
_entity.type
_entity.pdbx_description
1 polymer ?
#
loop_
_entity_poly.entity_id
_entity_poly.type
_entity_poly.pdbx_seq_one_letter_code
_entity_poly.pdbx_strand_id
1 'polypeptide(L)'
;MDNYTSGFNLVGTPFIPSTTRNRFMVIGCNTMGIIGGYLHSNPDLYVAGCYSYCQGINSTSNGAPCTGKGCCETTITPNLTDFAALLIINQSSVWTFNPCFYAMLAEVGWYSFRQQDLVGHLGFINKRAKRGVPVISDWAIRNGSCPKDGATALMGYACVSSNSYCVGATNGPGYMCNCSEGYEGNPYLPRGCQDIDECKLHKQNSKYTELYPCRNGVCRNIPGGYVCKCGIGKKSDGKNSGCRPVLTQAEQVVIGLSVSSVVVIALACLLAMKFQRRKHRKEKDEYFKQNGGLKLYDEMRSRQVDTFHILTEKEVKKATENYSNDRVLGCGGHGMSSPY
;
A
#
# COMPACT_ATOMS: atom_id res chain seq x y z
N MET A 1 -58.66 -24.14 -3.84
CA MET A 1 -57.39 -23.61 -3.32
C MET A 1 -56.46 -23.51 -4.50
N ASP A 2 -56.21 -22.29 -4.95
CA ASP A 2 -55.34 -22.09 -6.10
C ASP A 2 -53.91 -22.04 -5.56
N ASN A 3 -53.18 -23.14 -5.75
CA ASN A 3 -51.78 -23.20 -5.40
C ASN A 3 -50.97 -22.76 -6.62
N TYR A 4 -50.37 -21.57 -6.55
CA TYR A 4 -49.52 -21.07 -7.62
C TYR A 4 -48.06 -21.41 -7.30
N THR A 5 -47.61 -22.57 -7.79
CA THR A 5 -46.19 -22.92 -7.75
C THR A 5 -45.48 -22.21 -8.90
N SER A 6 -44.56 -21.31 -8.57
CA SER A 6 -43.66 -20.70 -9.55
C SER A 6 -42.31 -21.40 -9.50
N GLY A 7 -41.92 -22.00 -10.63
CA GLY A 7 -40.57 -22.51 -10.85
C GLY A 7 -39.70 -21.45 -11.53
N PHE A 8 -38.39 -21.50 -11.27
CA PHE A 8 -37.38 -20.68 -11.93
C PHE A 8 -36.34 -21.59 -12.54
N ASN A 9 -36.18 -21.49 -13.86
CA ASN A 9 -35.17 -22.21 -14.61
C ASN A 9 -34.14 -21.23 -15.16
N LEU A 10 -32.92 -21.31 -14.66
CA LEU A 10 -31.76 -20.52 -15.05
C LEU A 10 -30.73 -21.35 -15.82
N VAL A 11 -31.08 -22.59 -16.20
CA VAL A 11 -30.23 -23.48 -17.00
C VAL A 11 -29.90 -22.81 -18.33
N GLY A 12 -28.62 -22.84 -18.71
CA GLY A 12 -28.13 -22.20 -19.93
C GLY A 12 -27.91 -20.69 -19.82
N THR A 13 -28.31 -20.05 -18.72
CA THR A 13 -28.01 -18.64 -18.44
C THR A 13 -26.68 -18.51 -17.69
N PRO A 14 -26.04 -17.32 -17.67
CA PRO A 14 -24.84 -17.09 -16.86
C PRO A 14 -25.14 -16.96 -15.35
N PHE A 15 -26.42 -16.93 -14.96
CA PHE A 15 -26.86 -16.54 -13.62
C PHE A 15 -27.17 -17.76 -12.73
N ILE A 16 -26.78 -17.66 -11.46
CA ILE A 16 -27.14 -18.60 -10.40
C ILE A 16 -27.53 -17.78 -9.16
N PRO A 17 -28.57 -18.11 -8.39
CA PRO A 17 -28.93 -17.35 -7.21
C PRO A 17 -27.81 -17.35 -6.17
N SER A 18 -27.53 -16.18 -5.60
CA SER A 18 -26.46 -16.00 -4.61
C SER A 18 -26.83 -16.68 -3.29
N THR A 19 -25.96 -17.57 -2.78
CA THR A 19 -26.21 -18.32 -1.55
C THR A 19 -26.01 -17.50 -0.27
N THR A 20 -25.20 -16.45 -0.35
CA THR A 20 -24.89 -15.55 0.76
C THR A 20 -25.81 -14.34 0.81
N ARG A 21 -26.34 -13.93 -0.35
CA ARG A 21 -27.19 -12.74 -0.47
C ARG A 21 -28.68 -13.04 -0.55
N ASN A 22 -29.10 -14.31 -0.63
CA ASN A 22 -30.50 -14.69 -0.56
C ASN A 22 -30.79 -15.72 0.54
N ARG A 23 -32.05 -15.77 0.96
CA ARG A 23 -32.63 -16.80 1.81
C ARG A 23 -33.95 -17.27 1.22
N PHE A 24 -34.22 -18.56 1.33
CA PHE A 24 -35.56 -19.08 1.09
C PHE A 24 -36.41 -18.77 2.33
N MET A 25 -37.54 -18.11 2.14
CA MET A 25 -38.40 -17.62 3.20
C MET A 25 -39.82 -18.12 3.00
N VAL A 26 -40.49 -18.37 4.12
CA VAL A 26 -41.89 -18.76 4.18
C VAL A 26 -42.61 -17.81 5.12
N ILE A 27 -43.76 -17.31 4.69
CA ILE A 27 -44.67 -16.50 5.49
C ILE A 27 -45.97 -17.29 5.65
N GLY A 28 -46.37 -17.48 6.90
CA GLY A 28 -47.57 -18.20 7.26
C GLY A 28 -47.43 -18.93 8.60
N CYS A 29 -48.55 -19.41 9.12
CA CYS A 29 -48.60 -20.22 10.33
C CYS A 29 -49.01 -21.66 10.01
N ASN A 30 -48.42 -22.63 10.69
CA ASN A 30 -48.67 -24.07 10.46
C ASN A 30 -48.43 -24.49 9.01
N THR A 31 -47.32 -23.96 8.46
CA THR A 31 -46.94 -24.15 7.08
C THR A 31 -45.48 -24.57 6.99
N MET A 32 -45.21 -25.56 6.15
CA MET A 32 -43.87 -25.95 5.73
C MET A 32 -43.67 -25.43 4.32
N GLY A 33 -42.65 -24.59 4.11
CA GLY A 33 -42.19 -24.29 2.77
C GLY A 33 -40.97 -25.14 2.44
N ILE A 34 -40.94 -25.63 1.21
CA ILE A 34 -39.87 -26.42 0.65
C ILE A 34 -39.39 -25.71 -0.60
N ILE A 35 -38.07 -25.59 -0.76
CA ILE A 35 -37.43 -25.26 -2.02
C ILE A 35 -36.76 -26.54 -2.53
N GLY A 36 -37.16 -26.96 -3.73
CA GLY A 36 -36.66 -28.17 -4.37
C GLY A 36 -36.21 -27.87 -5.78
N GLY A 37 -35.16 -28.55 -6.25
CA GLY A 37 -34.59 -28.24 -7.56
C GLY A 37 -33.41 -29.12 -7.95
N TYR A 38 -32.90 -28.88 -9.15
CA TYR A 38 -31.74 -29.58 -9.69
C TYR A 38 -30.49 -28.71 -9.66
N LEU A 39 -29.38 -29.35 -9.33
CA LEU A 39 -28.05 -28.75 -9.39
C LEU A 39 -27.51 -28.86 -10.82
N HIS A 40 -26.75 -27.86 -11.26
CA HIS A 40 -26.15 -27.91 -12.60
C HIS A 40 -25.27 -29.16 -12.75
N SER A 41 -25.52 -29.93 -13.81
CA SER A 41 -24.79 -31.17 -14.14
C SER A 41 -24.89 -32.30 -13.10
N ASN A 42 -25.75 -32.18 -12.09
CA ASN A 42 -26.03 -33.27 -11.14
C ASN A 42 -27.56 -33.56 -11.14
N PRO A 43 -27.99 -34.80 -11.46
CA PRO A 43 -29.39 -35.18 -11.40
C PRO A 43 -29.95 -35.29 -9.97
N ASP A 44 -29.11 -35.23 -8.94
CA ASP A 44 -29.55 -35.30 -7.54
C ASP A 44 -30.49 -34.14 -7.20
N LEU A 45 -31.63 -34.49 -6.62
CA LEU A 45 -32.63 -33.53 -6.18
C LEU A 45 -32.12 -32.81 -4.92
N TYR A 46 -31.88 -31.51 -5.03
CA TYR A 46 -31.69 -30.65 -3.88
C TYR A 46 -33.04 -30.34 -3.24
N VAL A 47 -33.11 -30.47 -1.91
CA VAL A 47 -34.29 -30.09 -1.13
C VAL A 47 -33.83 -29.38 0.15
N ALA A 48 -34.42 -28.22 0.41
CA ALA A 48 -34.36 -27.58 1.72
C ALA A 48 -35.74 -27.03 2.07
N GLY A 49 -35.95 -26.71 3.34
CA GLY A 49 -37.21 -26.14 3.78
C GLY A 49 -37.15 -25.63 5.19
N CYS A 50 -38.22 -24.99 5.59
CA CYS A 50 -38.43 -24.58 6.97
C CYS A 50 -39.92 -24.65 7.31
N TYR A 51 -40.20 -24.77 8.60
CA TYR A 51 -41.56 -24.79 9.13
C TYR A 51 -41.79 -23.57 10.01
N SER A 52 -43.01 -23.02 9.95
CA SER A 52 -43.43 -21.94 10.84
C SER A 52 -44.72 -22.32 11.55
N TYR A 53 -44.76 -22.07 12.86
CA TYR A 53 -45.88 -22.39 13.74
C TYR A 53 -46.40 -21.14 14.46
N CYS A 54 -47.72 -21.05 14.61
CA CYS A 54 -48.33 -20.04 15.45
C CYS A 54 -49.55 -20.64 16.16
N GLN A 55 -49.71 -20.33 17.45
CA GLN A 55 -50.96 -20.65 18.17
C GLN A 55 -52.09 -19.69 17.75
N GLY A 56 -51.74 -18.47 17.34
CA GLY A 56 -52.64 -17.43 16.84
C GLY A 56 -51.86 -16.16 16.50
N ILE A 57 -52.51 -15.15 15.91
CA ILE A 57 -51.83 -13.92 15.50
C ILE A 57 -51.09 -13.22 16.66
N ASN A 58 -51.67 -13.26 17.87
CA ASN A 58 -51.11 -12.65 19.08
C ASN A 58 -49.83 -13.35 19.57
N SER A 59 -49.54 -14.57 19.09
CA SER A 59 -48.29 -15.30 19.40
C SER A 59 -47.11 -14.90 18.50
N THR A 60 -47.33 -13.96 17.58
CA THR A 60 -46.32 -13.41 16.65
C THR A 60 -46.07 -11.93 16.96
N SER A 61 -44.95 -11.37 16.51
CA SER A 61 -44.58 -9.98 16.80
C SER A 61 -43.95 -9.30 15.59
N ASN A 62 -44.35 -8.05 15.32
CA ASN A 62 -43.76 -7.27 14.23
C ASN A 62 -42.25 -7.11 14.42
N GLY A 63 -41.48 -7.26 13.34
CA GLY A 63 -40.01 -7.16 13.38
C GLY A 63 -39.31 -8.39 13.96
N ALA A 64 -40.05 -9.44 14.36
CA ALA A 64 -39.43 -10.67 14.84
C ALA A 64 -38.56 -11.33 13.74
N PRO A 65 -37.43 -11.95 14.10
CA PRO A 65 -36.66 -12.77 13.19
C PRO A 65 -37.51 -13.93 12.62
N CYS A 66 -37.28 -14.28 11.34
CA CYS A 66 -37.97 -15.39 10.69
C CYS A 66 -37.40 -16.75 11.08
N THR A 67 -37.60 -17.13 12.34
CA THR A 67 -37.06 -18.36 12.94
C THR A 67 -38.13 -19.38 13.32
N GLY A 68 -39.36 -19.26 12.78
CA GLY A 68 -40.41 -20.26 12.95
C GLY A 68 -41.71 -19.78 13.61
N LYS A 69 -41.91 -18.47 13.82
CA LYS A 69 -43.16 -17.89 14.34
C LYS A 69 -43.76 -16.89 13.36
N GLY A 70 -44.71 -17.32 12.53
CA GLY A 70 -45.35 -16.51 11.48
C GLY A 70 -44.52 -16.38 10.20
N CYS A 71 -43.20 -16.51 10.29
CA CYS A 71 -42.33 -16.78 9.16
C CYS A 71 -41.18 -17.70 9.56
N CYS A 72 -40.52 -18.29 8.57
CA CYS A 72 -39.27 -19.01 8.73
C CYS A 72 -38.37 -18.77 7.52
N GLU A 73 -37.07 -18.96 7.67
CA GLU A 73 -36.13 -18.92 6.56
C GLU A 73 -35.09 -20.04 6.64
N THR A 74 -34.49 -20.36 5.49
CA THR A 74 -33.37 -21.30 5.38
C THR A 74 -32.42 -20.87 4.25
N THR A 75 -31.22 -21.44 4.27
CA THR A 75 -30.18 -21.19 3.27
C THR A 75 -30.41 -22.03 2.01
N ILE A 76 -29.96 -21.52 0.87
CA ILE A 76 -29.89 -22.32 -0.37
C ILE A 76 -28.48 -22.88 -0.57
N THR A 77 -28.37 -23.94 -1.37
CA THR A 77 -27.09 -24.55 -1.76
C THR A 77 -26.47 -23.84 -2.97
N PRO A 78 -25.13 -23.86 -3.14
CA PRO A 78 -24.49 -23.42 -4.38
C PRO A 78 -24.96 -24.25 -5.59
N ASN A 79 -24.76 -23.71 -6.78
CA ASN A 79 -24.99 -24.41 -8.05
C ASN A 79 -26.47 -24.76 -8.35
N LEU A 80 -27.41 -24.10 -7.68
CA LEU A 80 -28.85 -24.27 -7.91
C LEU A 80 -29.29 -23.54 -9.18
N THR A 81 -29.59 -24.27 -10.26
CA THR A 81 -29.95 -23.69 -11.57
C THR A 81 -31.42 -23.80 -11.92
N ASP A 82 -32.12 -24.78 -11.36
CA ASP A 82 -33.55 -24.96 -11.56
C ASP A 82 -34.18 -25.25 -10.20
N PHE A 83 -35.20 -24.48 -9.81
CA PHE A 83 -35.84 -24.67 -8.52
C PHE A 83 -37.29 -24.20 -8.51
N ALA A 84 -38.08 -24.81 -7.64
CA ALA A 84 -39.45 -24.42 -7.36
C ALA A 84 -39.68 -24.37 -5.85
N ALA A 85 -40.64 -23.54 -5.44
CA ALA A 85 -41.12 -23.47 -4.07
C ALA A 85 -42.44 -24.23 -3.93
N LEU A 86 -42.51 -25.12 -2.94
CA LEU A 86 -43.70 -25.87 -2.56
C LEU A 86 -44.11 -25.47 -1.14
N LEU A 87 -45.43 -25.36 -0.92
CA LEU A 87 -46.02 -25.15 0.41
C LEU A 87 -46.82 -26.39 0.80
N ILE A 88 -46.52 -26.94 1.97
CA ILE A 88 -47.32 -27.98 2.62
C ILE A 88 -47.97 -27.34 3.84
N ILE A 89 -49.30 -27.26 3.83
CA ILE A 89 -50.06 -26.44 4.78
C ILE A 89 -50.97 -27.34 5.60
N ASN A 90 -50.93 -27.20 6.93
CA ASN A 90 -51.91 -27.81 7.83
C ASN A 90 -52.94 -26.75 8.25
N GLN A 91 -54.00 -26.65 7.45
CA GLN A 91 -54.82 -25.45 7.35
C GLN A 91 -55.85 -25.26 8.47
N SER A 92 -56.35 -26.35 9.06
CA SER A 92 -57.59 -26.33 9.86
C SER A 92 -57.57 -25.39 11.08
N SER A 93 -56.40 -25.04 11.61
CA SER A 93 -56.28 -24.29 12.86
C SER A 93 -56.02 -22.77 12.73
N VAL A 94 -55.69 -22.25 11.53
CA VAL A 94 -55.24 -20.84 11.38
C VAL A 94 -56.01 -20.02 10.34
N TRP A 95 -56.96 -20.62 9.62
CA TRP A 95 -57.69 -19.97 8.50
C TRP A 95 -58.42 -18.67 8.87
N THR A 96 -58.86 -18.53 10.12
CA THR A 96 -59.59 -17.35 10.60
C THR A 96 -58.78 -16.05 10.49
N PHE A 97 -57.46 -16.14 10.59
CA PHE A 97 -56.57 -14.98 10.49
C PHE A 97 -55.48 -15.13 9.43
N ASN A 98 -55.14 -16.35 8.99
CA ASN A 98 -54.11 -16.60 7.98
C ASN A 98 -54.64 -17.35 6.75
N PRO A 99 -55.35 -16.65 5.84
CA PRO A 99 -55.96 -17.27 4.66
C PRO A 99 -54.97 -17.46 3.48
N CYS A 100 -53.76 -16.90 3.54
CA CYS A 100 -52.78 -16.96 2.46
C CYS A 100 -51.37 -17.27 3.00
N PHE A 101 -50.63 -18.05 2.22
CA PHE A 101 -49.29 -18.53 2.56
C PHE A 101 -48.35 -18.18 1.42
N TYR A 102 -47.11 -17.85 1.74
CA TYR A 102 -46.14 -17.40 0.74
C TYR A 102 -44.82 -18.13 0.95
N ALA A 103 -44.23 -18.59 -0.14
CA ALA A 103 -42.86 -19.10 -0.18
C ALA A 103 -42.11 -18.36 -1.27
N MET A 104 -40.88 -17.94 -0.97
CA MET A 104 -40.09 -17.11 -1.88
C MET A 104 -38.60 -17.23 -1.59
N LEU A 105 -37.80 -17.05 -2.63
CA LEU A 105 -36.39 -16.71 -2.48
C LEU A 105 -36.28 -15.18 -2.45
N ALA A 106 -35.60 -14.61 -1.46
CA ALA A 106 -35.49 -13.16 -1.33
C ALA A 106 -34.12 -12.73 -0.83
N GLU A 107 -33.72 -11.51 -1.19
CA GLU A 107 -32.50 -10.85 -0.72
C GLU A 107 -32.48 -10.75 0.82
N VAL A 108 -31.33 -11.05 1.42
CA VAL A 108 -31.12 -10.94 2.87
C VAL A 108 -31.36 -9.50 3.33
N GLY A 109 -32.21 -9.34 4.35
CA GLY A 109 -32.54 -8.04 4.92
C GLY A 109 -33.67 -7.27 4.22
N TRP A 110 -34.16 -7.74 3.06
CA TRP A 110 -35.28 -7.09 2.37
C TRP A 110 -36.61 -7.28 3.11
N TYR A 111 -36.83 -8.46 3.69
CA TYR A 111 -38.04 -8.78 4.43
C TYR A 111 -37.85 -8.63 5.93
N SER A 112 -38.86 -8.05 6.58
CA SER A 112 -39.00 -8.01 8.03
C SER A 112 -40.46 -8.29 8.35
N PHE A 113 -40.68 -9.27 9.23
CA PHE A 113 -41.99 -9.84 9.48
C PHE A 113 -42.98 -8.81 10.01
N ARG A 114 -44.21 -8.86 9.50
CA ARG A 114 -45.33 -8.07 10.03
C ARG A 114 -46.57 -8.96 10.17
N GLN A 115 -47.28 -8.81 11.27
CA GLN A 115 -48.53 -9.55 11.53
C GLN A 115 -49.57 -9.34 10.43
N GLN A 116 -49.63 -8.13 9.86
CA GLN A 116 -50.50 -7.82 8.72
C GLN A 116 -50.22 -8.66 7.47
N ASP A 117 -49.04 -9.26 7.34
CA ASP A 117 -48.67 -10.09 6.19
C ASP A 117 -49.34 -11.47 6.27
N LEU A 118 -49.77 -11.88 7.47
CA LEU A 118 -50.58 -13.07 7.70
C LEU A 118 -52.06 -12.82 7.39
N VAL A 119 -52.55 -11.60 7.58
CA VAL A 119 -53.99 -11.27 7.61
C VAL A 119 -54.51 -10.79 6.27
N GLY A 120 -55.74 -11.22 5.96
CA GLY A 120 -56.47 -10.79 4.78
C GLY A 120 -56.00 -11.49 3.51
N HIS A 121 -56.83 -11.40 2.47
CA HIS A 121 -56.54 -12.07 1.20
C HIS A 121 -55.47 -11.30 0.41
N LEU A 122 -54.36 -11.98 0.09
CA LEU A 122 -53.23 -11.42 -0.67
C LEU A 122 -52.62 -10.15 -0.06
N GLY A 123 -52.73 -9.96 1.26
CA GLY A 123 -52.27 -8.76 1.96
C GLY A 123 -50.78 -8.46 1.76
N PHE A 124 -49.93 -9.48 1.87
CA PHE A 124 -48.49 -9.38 1.63
C PHE A 124 -48.16 -8.98 0.18
N ILE A 125 -48.75 -9.67 -0.81
CA ILE A 125 -48.50 -9.40 -2.23
C ILE A 125 -48.94 -7.98 -2.57
N ASN A 126 -50.17 -7.61 -2.23
CA ASN A 126 -50.74 -6.32 -2.61
C ASN A 126 -49.99 -5.13 -2.00
N LYS A 127 -49.51 -5.26 -0.77
CA LYS A 127 -48.87 -4.14 -0.04
C LYS A 127 -47.35 -4.10 -0.19
N ARG A 128 -46.67 -5.23 -0.36
CA ARG A 128 -45.19 -5.30 -0.31
C ARG A 128 -44.58 -5.94 -1.55
N ALA A 129 -45.17 -6.99 -2.10
CA ALA A 129 -44.59 -7.78 -3.19
C ALA A 129 -45.36 -7.67 -4.51
N LYS A 130 -45.99 -6.52 -4.78
CA LYS A 130 -46.81 -6.30 -5.99
C LYS A 130 -46.02 -6.45 -7.29
N ARG A 131 -44.71 -6.16 -7.23
CA ARG A 131 -43.76 -6.32 -8.35
C ARG A 131 -42.85 -7.55 -8.16
N GLY A 132 -43.24 -8.49 -7.31
CA GLY A 132 -42.40 -9.59 -6.85
C GLY A 132 -41.46 -9.18 -5.72
N VAL A 133 -40.48 -10.04 -5.47
CA VAL A 133 -39.46 -9.88 -4.43
C VAL A 133 -38.06 -9.85 -5.06
N PRO A 134 -37.12 -9.09 -4.50
CA PRO A 134 -35.78 -9.00 -5.07
C PRO A 134 -35.00 -10.30 -4.81
N VAL A 135 -34.33 -10.77 -5.86
CA VAL A 135 -33.43 -11.93 -5.81
C VAL A 135 -32.10 -11.49 -6.41
N ILE A 136 -31.01 -11.77 -5.70
CA ILE A 136 -29.67 -11.43 -6.14
C ILE A 136 -29.01 -12.63 -6.80
N SER A 137 -28.58 -12.49 -8.06
CA SER A 137 -27.86 -13.55 -8.75
C SER A 137 -26.36 -13.28 -8.80
N ASP A 138 -25.57 -14.35 -8.65
CA ASP A 138 -24.18 -14.38 -9.03
C ASP A 138 -24.10 -14.72 -10.52
N TRP A 139 -23.16 -14.10 -11.22
CA TRP A 139 -22.96 -14.29 -12.65
C TRP A 139 -21.56 -14.85 -12.90
N ALA A 140 -21.42 -15.71 -13.91
CA ALA A 140 -20.13 -16.17 -14.38
C ALA A 140 -20.23 -16.65 -15.83
N ILE A 141 -19.09 -16.74 -16.50
CA ILE A 141 -18.97 -17.43 -17.80
C ILE A 141 -19.00 -18.92 -17.53
N ARG A 142 -20.05 -19.59 -18.01
CA ARG A 142 -20.30 -21.01 -17.72
C ARG A 142 -19.68 -21.97 -18.75
N ASN A 143 -19.17 -21.46 -19.87
CA ASN A 143 -18.63 -22.27 -20.96
C ASN A 143 -17.13 -22.59 -20.78
N GLY A 144 -16.71 -23.01 -19.57
CA GLY A 144 -15.35 -23.42 -19.28
C GLY A 144 -14.85 -23.01 -17.90
N SER A 145 -13.54 -23.17 -17.69
CA SER A 145 -12.82 -22.79 -16.47
C SER A 145 -11.61 -21.92 -16.81
N CYS A 146 -10.96 -21.36 -15.80
CA CYS A 146 -9.69 -20.66 -16.01
C CYS A 146 -8.65 -21.60 -16.66
N PRO A 147 -7.93 -21.13 -17.70
CA PRO A 147 -6.78 -21.85 -18.23
C PRO A 147 -5.73 -22.06 -17.15
N LYS A 148 -5.01 -23.19 -17.21
CA LYS A 148 -3.82 -23.40 -16.38
C LYS A 148 -2.70 -22.49 -16.86
N ASP A 149 -1.79 -22.10 -15.96
CA ASP A 149 -0.68 -21.21 -16.29
C ASP A 149 0.12 -21.71 -17.50
N GLY A 150 0.33 -20.83 -18.48
CA GLY A 150 1.06 -21.14 -19.72
C GLY A 150 0.25 -21.92 -20.78
N ALA A 151 -1.01 -22.28 -20.51
CA ALA A 151 -1.89 -22.86 -21.52
C ALA A 151 -2.44 -21.78 -22.46
N THR A 152 -2.57 -22.11 -23.74
CA THR A 152 -3.16 -21.22 -24.74
C THR A 152 -4.65 -21.01 -24.42
N ALA A 153 -5.10 -19.76 -24.43
CA ALA A 153 -6.51 -19.44 -24.24
C ALA A 153 -7.37 -20.17 -25.28
N LEU A 154 -8.37 -20.93 -24.82
CA LEU A 154 -9.32 -21.64 -25.69
C LEU A 154 -10.09 -20.64 -26.56
N MET A 155 -10.56 -21.10 -27.73
CA MET A 155 -11.53 -20.36 -28.54
C MET A 155 -12.75 -19.99 -27.68
N GLY A 156 -13.06 -18.69 -27.57
CA GLY A 156 -14.15 -18.20 -26.72
C GLY A 156 -13.74 -17.82 -25.28
N TYR A 157 -12.44 -17.75 -24.97
CA TYR A 157 -11.96 -17.18 -23.71
C TYR A 157 -12.36 -15.71 -23.58
N ALA A 158 -13.00 -15.36 -22.47
CA ALA A 158 -13.65 -14.07 -22.32
C ALA A 158 -12.75 -12.95 -21.77
N CYS A 159 -11.64 -13.29 -21.11
CA CYS A 159 -10.72 -12.28 -20.54
C CYS A 159 -9.78 -11.80 -21.65
N VAL A 160 -10.29 -10.92 -22.51
CA VAL A 160 -9.62 -10.48 -23.74
C VAL A 160 -8.73 -9.26 -23.52
N SER A 161 -8.86 -8.55 -22.41
CA SER A 161 -8.00 -7.40 -22.14
C SER A 161 -6.59 -7.84 -21.77
N SER A 162 -5.59 -7.13 -22.29
CA SER A 162 -4.25 -7.09 -21.68
C SER A 162 -4.36 -6.60 -20.24
N ASN A 163 -3.51 -7.10 -19.35
CA ASN A 163 -3.53 -6.81 -17.91
C ASN A 163 -4.86 -7.21 -17.24
N SER A 164 -5.39 -8.36 -17.63
CA SER A 164 -6.49 -9.03 -16.95
C SER A 164 -6.11 -10.46 -16.61
N TYR A 165 -6.79 -11.03 -15.62
CA TYR A 165 -6.60 -12.42 -15.21
C TYR A 165 -7.94 -13.08 -14.92
N CYS A 166 -7.95 -14.41 -15.00
CA CYS A 166 -9.12 -15.23 -14.76
C CYS A 166 -9.24 -15.61 -13.29
N VAL A 167 -10.47 -15.61 -12.78
CA VAL A 167 -10.82 -16.05 -11.42
C VAL A 167 -11.97 -17.05 -11.51
N GLY A 168 -11.82 -18.21 -10.87
CA GLY A 168 -12.88 -19.22 -10.81
C GLY A 168 -14.13 -18.67 -10.11
N ALA A 169 -15.31 -19.05 -10.60
CA ALA A 169 -16.57 -18.69 -9.95
C ALA A 169 -16.65 -19.36 -8.57
N THR A 170 -17.19 -18.64 -7.57
CA THR A 170 -17.37 -19.15 -6.21
C THR A 170 -18.70 -19.91 -6.04
N ASN A 171 -19.65 -19.71 -6.96
CA ASN A 171 -20.97 -20.32 -6.94
C ASN A 171 -21.26 -21.05 -8.26
N GLY A 172 -21.07 -22.37 -8.23
CA GLY A 172 -21.18 -23.25 -9.39
C GLY A 172 -19.97 -23.17 -10.34
N PRO A 173 -20.00 -23.92 -11.46
CA PRO A 173 -18.92 -23.94 -12.44
C PRO A 173 -18.82 -22.64 -13.21
N GLY A 174 -17.63 -22.33 -13.71
CA GLY A 174 -17.40 -21.15 -14.54
C GLY A 174 -16.28 -20.27 -14.00
N TYR A 175 -16.12 -19.11 -14.62
CA TYR A 175 -15.12 -18.12 -14.24
C TYR A 175 -15.57 -16.69 -14.53
N MET A 176 -14.84 -15.75 -13.97
CA MET A 176 -14.94 -14.31 -14.20
C MET A 176 -13.55 -13.78 -14.56
N CYS A 177 -13.51 -12.58 -15.11
CA CYS A 177 -12.30 -11.85 -15.43
C CYS A 177 -12.19 -10.63 -14.53
N ASN A 178 -10.99 -10.39 -14.01
CA ASN A 178 -10.64 -9.19 -13.26
C ASN A 178 -9.47 -8.48 -13.95
N CYS A 179 -9.40 -7.15 -13.81
CA CYS A 179 -8.19 -6.43 -14.16
C CYS A 179 -7.08 -6.75 -13.14
N SER A 180 -5.85 -6.87 -13.63
CA SER A 180 -4.66 -7.08 -12.80
C SER A 180 -4.49 -5.92 -11.81
N GLU A 181 -3.72 -6.16 -10.74
CA GLU A 181 -3.38 -5.12 -9.78
C GLU A 181 -2.75 -3.90 -10.47
N GLY A 182 -3.20 -2.69 -10.09
CA GLY A 182 -2.81 -1.43 -10.74
C GLY A 182 -3.61 -1.07 -12.00
N TYR A 183 -4.60 -1.88 -12.39
CA TYR A 183 -5.44 -1.63 -13.57
C TYR A 183 -6.93 -1.60 -13.20
N GLU A 184 -7.70 -0.75 -13.88
CA GLU A 184 -9.15 -0.63 -13.73
C GLU A 184 -9.88 -0.66 -15.07
N GLY A 185 -11.19 -0.95 -15.04
CA GLY A 185 -12.05 -0.96 -16.22
C GLY A 185 -12.73 -2.30 -16.48
N ASN A 186 -12.89 -2.65 -17.75
CA ASN A 186 -13.67 -3.82 -18.17
C ASN A 186 -12.77 -4.89 -18.80
N PRO A 187 -12.47 -6.01 -18.12
CA PRO A 187 -11.57 -7.05 -18.63
C PRO A 187 -12.12 -7.86 -19.81
N TYR A 188 -13.42 -7.74 -20.10
CA TYR A 188 -14.10 -8.42 -21.21
C TYR A 188 -14.02 -7.65 -22.53
N LEU A 189 -13.42 -6.46 -22.54
CA LEU A 189 -13.22 -5.64 -23.73
C LEU A 189 -11.73 -5.60 -24.12
N PRO A 190 -11.40 -5.62 -25.43
CA PRO A 190 -10.02 -5.40 -25.87
C PRO A 190 -9.51 -4.03 -25.36
N ARG A 191 -8.36 -4.02 -24.69
CA ARG A 191 -7.80 -2.83 -24.02
C ARG A 191 -8.74 -2.20 -22.97
N GLY A 192 -9.61 -3.02 -22.37
CA GLY A 192 -10.60 -2.56 -21.42
C GLY A 192 -10.07 -2.37 -19.99
N CYS A 193 -8.99 -3.06 -19.61
CA CYS A 193 -8.24 -2.78 -18.40
C CYS A 193 -7.16 -1.74 -18.69
N GLN A 194 -7.28 -0.57 -18.07
CA GLN A 194 -6.40 0.58 -18.24
C GLN A 194 -5.61 0.83 -16.97
N ASP A 195 -4.39 1.32 -17.15
CA ASP A 195 -3.50 1.68 -16.05
C ASP A 195 -4.16 2.75 -15.16
N ILE A 196 -4.15 2.53 -13.86
CA ILE A 196 -4.64 3.51 -12.89
C ILE A 196 -3.60 4.63 -12.82
N ASP A 197 -4.04 5.88 -12.93
CA ASP A 197 -3.15 7.02 -12.66
C ASP A 197 -3.23 7.39 -11.18
N GLU A 198 -2.47 6.70 -10.33
CA GLU A 198 -2.49 6.93 -8.89
C GLU A 198 -2.06 8.36 -8.55
N CYS A 199 -1.15 8.95 -9.34
CA CYS A 199 -0.69 10.31 -9.14
C CYS A 199 -1.78 11.36 -9.42
N LYS A 200 -2.68 11.09 -10.37
CA LYS A 200 -3.84 11.94 -10.64
C LYS A 200 -4.90 11.76 -9.55
N LEU A 201 -5.20 10.53 -9.14
CA LEU A 201 -6.14 10.25 -8.04
C LEU A 201 -5.67 10.86 -6.72
N HIS A 202 -4.38 10.75 -6.41
CA HIS A 202 -3.74 11.33 -5.23
C HIS A 202 -4.02 12.83 -5.07
N LYS A 203 -4.06 13.57 -6.19
CA LYS A 203 -4.29 15.03 -6.21
C LYS A 203 -5.76 15.42 -6.11
N GLN A 204 -6.68 14.51 -6.42
CA GLN A 204 -8.12 14.82 -6.50
C GLN A 204 -8.84 14.72 -5.16
N ASN A 205 -8.47 13.77 -4.30
CA ASN A 205 -9.22 13.49 -3.07
C ASN A 205 -8.27 13.04 -1.95
N SER A 206 -8.52 13.54 -0.74
CA SER A 206 -7.76 13.18 0.47
C SER A 206 -7.77 11.68 0.76
N LYS A 207 -8.85 10.97 0.41
CA LYS A 207 -8.92 9.50 0.52
C LYS A 207 -7.84 8.81 -0.30
N TYR A 208 -7.57 9.29 -1.52
CA TYR A 208 -6.55 8.72 -2.40
C TYR A 208 -5.13 9.19 -2.04
N THR A 209 -5.00 10.31 -1.35
CA THR A 209 -3.70 10.74 -0.77
C THR A 209 -3.18 9.72 0.24
N GLU A 210 -4.08 9.11 1.02
CA GLU A 210 -3.71 8.06 1.97
C GLU A 210 -3.53 6.68 1.32
N LEU A 211 -4.33 6.38 0.29
CA LEU A 211 -4.22 5.11 -0.44
C LEU A 211 -2.94 5.02 -1.28
N TYR A 212 -2.52 6.14 -1.88
CA TYR A 212 -1.34 6.23 -2.74
C TYR A 212 -0.35 7.29 -2.21
N PRO A 213 0.29 7.06 -1.06
CA PRO A 213 1.12 8.06 -0.41
C PRO A 213 2.39 8.39 -1.22
N CYS A 214 2.72 9.69 -1.33
CA CYS A 214 4.02 10.17 -1.82
C CYS A 214 4.40 11.47 -1.09
N ARG A 215 4.68 11.35 0.22
CA ARG A 215 4.96 12.50 1.07
C ARG A 215 6.34 13.08 0.79
N ASN A 216 6.43 14.40 0.61
CA ASN A 216 7.69 15.12 0.39
C ASN A 216 8.50 14.66 -0.84
N GLY A 217 7.83 14.03 -1.81
CA GLY A 217 8.40 13.57 -3.08
C GLY A 217 7.53 13.96 -4.28
N VAL A 218 8.00 13.63 -5.47
CA VAL A 218 7.28 13.84 -6.73
C VAL A 218 6.73 12.50 -7.21
N CYS A 219 5.41 12.38 -7.27
CA CYS A 219 4.74 11.19 -7.79
C CYS A 219 4.94 11.07 -9.30
N ARG A 220 5.32 9.88 -9.77
CA ARG A 220 5.42 9.54 -11.20
C ARG A 220 4.67 8.23 -11.48
N ASN A 221 3.64 8.30 -12.32
CA ASN A 221 2.90 7.11 -12.77
C ASN A 221 3.76 6.18 -13.60
N ILE A 222 3.55 4.87 -13.46
CA ILE A 222 4.15 3.82 -14.27
C ILE A 222 3.10 2.73 -14.55
N PRO A 223 3.22 1.92 -15.62
CA PRO A 223 2.27 0.85 -15.84
C PRO A 223 2.18 -0.11 -14.64
N GLY A 224 0.98 -0.26 -14.08
CA GLY A 224 0.66 -1.09 -12.91
C GLY A 224 0.97 -0.45 -11.56
N GLY A 225 1.30 0.84 -11.49
CA GLY A 225 1.60 1.50 -10.21
C GLY A 225 2.17 2.92 -10.30
N TYR A 226 2.80 3.38 -9.22
CA TYR A 226 3.50 4.67 -9.21
C TYR A 226 4.83 4.61 -8.46
N VAL A 227 5.70 5.57 -8.74
CA VAL A 227 6.99 5.76 -8.04
C VAL A 227 7.04 7.15 -7.42
N CYS A 228 7.39 7.22 -6.14
CA CYS A 228 7.62 8.46 -5.44
C CYS A 228 9.11 8.86 -5.54
N LYS A 229 9.43 9.83 -6.39
CA LYS A 229 10.81 10.31 -6.56
C LYS A 229 11.18 11.34 -5.50
N CYS A 230 12.31 11.11 -4.84
CA CYS A 230 12.86 12.02 -3.84
C CYS A 230 13.81 13.06 -4.45
N GLY A 231 13.70 14.29 -3.98
CA GLY A 231 14.64 15.36 -4.32
C GLY A 231 16.02 15.16 -3.69
N ILE A 232 16.98 16.00 -4.09
CA ILE A 232 18.36 15.97 -3.59
C ILE A 232 18.38 16.07 -2.05
N GLY A 233 19.22 15.25 -1.41
CA GLY A 233 19.34 15.20 0.05
C GLY A 233 18.25 14.38 0.76
N LYS A 234 17.33 13.75 0.02
CA LYS A 234 16.30 12.85 0.55
C LYS A 234 16.39 11.46 -0.10
N LYS A 235 16.01 10.43 0.64
CA LYS A 235 15.89 9.04 0.18
C LYS A 235 14.50 8.48 0.47
N SER A 236 14.15 7.39 -0.20
CA SER A 236 12.90 6.67 0.07
C SER A 236 12.83 6.21 1.53
N ASP A 237 11.63 6.22 2.07
CA ASP A 237 11.30 5.60 3.36
C ASP A 237 11.31 4.06 3.34
N GLY A 238 11.50 3.45 2.17
CA GLY A 238 11.53 1.99 1.97
C GLY A 238 10.16 1.37 1.66
N LYS A 239 9.08 2.15 1.70
CA LYS A 239 7.72 1.72 1.36
C LYS A 239 7.14 2.44 0.14
N ASN A 240 7.99 3.18 -0.60
CA ASN A 240 7.59 4.07 -1.71
C ASN A 240 6.49 5.08 -1.31
N SER A 241 6.32 5.32 -0.01
CA SER A 241 5.23 6.13 0.56
C SER A 241 5.63 7.59 0.78
N GLY A 242 6.94 7.85 0.74
CA GLY A 242 7.48 9.19 0.88
C GLY A 242 8.99 9.25 0.95
N CYS A 243 9.46 10.47 1.16
CA CYS A 243 10.86 10.83 1.17
C CYS A 243 11.27 11.33 2.55
N ARG A 244 12.36 10.76 3.07
CA ARG A 244 13.01 11.18 4.32
C ARG A 244 14.39 11.79 4.05
N PRO A 245 14.86 12.73 4.88
CA PRO A 245 16.24 13.24 4.78
C PRO A 245 17.26 12.10 4.83
N VAL A 246 18.33 12.20 4.04
CA VAL A 246 19.44 11.23 4.08
C VAL A 246 20.23 11.35 5.37
N LEU A 247 20.51 12.59 5.76
CA LEU A 247 21.10 12.95 7.05
C LEU A 247 20.01 13.53 7.94
N THR A 248 19.94 13.07 9.18
CA THR A 248 19.10 13.69 10.21
C THR A 248 19.70 15.04 10.62
N GLN A 249 18.87 15.94 11.18
CA GLN A 249 19.38 17.22 11.68
C GLN A 249 20.49 17.04 12.72
N ALA A 250 20.38 16.01 13.57
CA ALA A 250 21.40 15.68 14.56
C ALA A 250 22.75 15.35 13.91
N GLU A 251 22.76 14.50 12.87
CA GLU A 251 23.98 14.15 12.14
C GLU A 251 24.60 15.35 11.42
N GLN A 252 23.79 16.25 10.85
CA GLN A 252 24.29 17.49 10.24
C GLN A 252 24.94 18.42 11.26
N VAL A 253 24.35 18.56 12.46
CA VAL A 253 24.91 19.37 13.55
C VAL A 253 26.21 18.76 14.07
N VAL A 254 26.28 17.44 14.24
CA VAL A 254 27.50 16.74 14.68
C VAL A 254 28.64 16.95 13.67
N ILE A 255 28.36 16.82 12.37
CA ILE A 255 29.35 17.07 11.32
C ILE A 255 29.79 18.54 11.38
N GLY A 256 28.85 19.50 11.44
CA GLY A 256 29.16 20.92 11.54
C GLY A 256 30.03 21.28 12.74
N LEU A 257 29.72 20.73 13.92
CA LEU A 257 30.50 20.94 15.15
C LEU A 257 31.89 20.31 15.05
N SER A 258 32.01 19.11 14.47
CA SER A 258 33.30 18.43 14.33
C SER A 258 34.25 19.16 13.38
N VAL A 259 33.75 19.70 12.26
CA VAL A 259 34.58 20.47 11.32
C VAL A 259 34.99 21.79 11.97
N SER A 260 34.07 22.46 12.66
CA SER A 260 34.34 23.74 13.32
C SER A 260 35.39 23.61 14.43
N SER A 261 35.32 22.54 15.22
CA SER A 261 36.29 22.30 16.30
C SER A 261 37.69 22.01 15.75
N VAL A 262 37.81 21.23 14.67
CA VAL A 262 39.09 20.98 13.99
C VAL A 262 39.73 22.28 13.48
N VAL A 263 38.95 23.17 12.88
CA VAL A 263 39.43 24.48 12.39
C VAL A 263 39.91 25.36 13.54
N VAL A 264 39.16 25.42 14.65
CA VAL A 264 39.55 26.20 15.83
C VAL A 264 40.84 25.66 16.45
N ILE A 265 40.97 24.34 16.58
CA ILE A 265 42.18 23.70 17.10
C ILE A 265 43.38 24.00 16.19
N ALA A 266 43.22 23.88 14.87
CA ALA A 266 44.29 24.19 13.92
C ALA A 266 44.75 25.66 14.03
N LEU A 267 43.81 26.61 14.12
CA LEU A 267 44.13 28.03 14.31
C LEU A 267 44.82 28.29 15.65
N ALA A 268 44.35 27.68 16.74
CA ALA A 268 44.97 27.78 18.06
C ALA A 268 46.40 27.22 18.05
N CYS A 269 46.62 26.06 17.41
CA CYS A 269 47.96 25.48 17.22
C CYS A 269 48.87 26.40 16.40
N LEU A 270 48.39 26.99 15.30
CA LEU A 270 49.15 27.95 14.51
C LEU A 270 49.54 29.20 15.31
N LEU A 271 48.62 29.73 16.13
CA LEU A 271 48.89 30.86 17.02
C LEU A 271 49.88 30.49 18.13
N ALA A 272 49.73 29.33 18.75
CA ALA A 272 50.65 28.82 19.77
C ALA A 272 52.05 28.61 19.20
N MET A 273 52.17 28.00 18.01
CA MET A 273 53.46 27.87 17.31
C MET A 273 54.08 29.23 16.98
N LYS A 274 53.29 30.21 16.51
CA LYS A 274 53.78 31.57 16.28
C LYS A 274 54.26 32.23 17.58
N PHE A 275 53.54 32.03 18.69
CA PHE A 275 53.90 32.58 19.99
C PHE A 275 55.16 31.93 20.56
N GLN A 276 55.25 30.60 20.53
CA GLN A 276 56.45 29.85 20.92
C GLN A 276 57.67 30.26 20.09
N ARG A 277 57.53 30.43 18.76
CA ARG A 277 58.63 30.94 17.91
C ARG A 277 59.07 32.35 18.29
N ARG A 278 58.13 33.24 18.66
CA ARG A 278 58.46 34.59 19.16
C ARG A 278 59.17 34.53 20.51
N LYS A 279 58.72 33.67 21.42
CA LYS A 279 59.35 33.47 22.73
C LYS A 279 60.78 32.94 22.59
N HIS A 280 60.99 31.88 21.81
CA HIS A 280 62.32 31.36 21.54
C HIS A 280 63.25 32.38 20.88
N ARG A 281 62.75 33.25 20.00
CA ARG A 281 63.57 34.32 19.40
C ARG A 281 64.01 35.33 20.46
N LYS A 282 63.13 35.71 21.38
CA LYS A 282 63.45 36.62 22.50
C LYS A 282 64.45 35.99 23.48
N GLU A 283 64.23 34.74 23.87
CA GLU A 283 65.16 34.01 24.75
C GLU A 283 66.54 33.86 24.08
N LYS A 284 66.58 33.54 22.78
CA LYS A 284 67.84 33.49 22.02
C LYS A 284 68.57 34.83 22.01
N ASP A 285 67.85 35.95 21.85
CA ASP A 285 68.41 37.30 21.91
C ASP A 285 68.90 37.66 23.33
N GLU A 286 68.21 37.23 24.38
CA GLU A 286 68.63 37.44 25.78
C GLU A 286 69.86 36.60 26.15
N TYR A 287 69.88 35.32 25.79
CA TYR A 287 71.06 34.46 25.97
C TYR A 287 72.25 34.97 25.16
N PHE A 288 72.03 35.52 23.96
CA PHE A 288 73.08 36.17 23.19
C PHE A 288 73.69 37.37 23.92
N LYS A 289 72.87 38.16 24.64
CA LYS A 289 73.36 39.28 25.47
C LYS A 289 74.07 38.80 26.74
N GLN A 290 73.52 37.82 27.47
CA GLN A 290 74.08 37.32 28.74
C GLN A 290 75.36 36.51 28.57
N ASN A 291 75.44 35.64 27.57
CA ASN A 291 76.59 34.76 27.34
C ASN A 291 77.74 35.47 26.61
N GLY A 292 77.78 36.79 26.64
CA GLY A 292 78.90 37.57 26.09
C GLY A 292 78.93 37.68 24.57
N GLY A 293 77.81 37.54 23.86
CA GLY A 293 77.76 37.74 22.41
C GLY A 293 78.21 39.15 21.98
N LEU A 294 77.97 40.17 22.83
CA LEU A 294 78.55 41.51 22.67
C LEU A 294 80.02 41.59 23.09
N LYS A 295 80.45 40.80 24.09
CA LYS A 295 81.84 40.78 24.58
C LYS A 295 82.78 40.19 23.53
N LEU A 296 82.33 39.17 22.79
CA LEU A 296 83.02 38.63 21.62
C LEU A 296 83.12 39.70 20.49
N TYR A 297 82.04 40.46 20.26
CA TYR A 297 82.03 41.54 19.25
C TYR A 297 82.96 42.71 19.62
N ASP A 298 82.98 43.14 20.89
CA ASP A 298 83.85 44.21 21.38
C ASP A 298 85.33 43.78 21.45
N GLU A 299 85.62 42.54 21.85
CA GLU A 299 86.99 42.00 21.90
C GLU A 299 87.55 41.73 20.50
N MET A 300 86.69 41.40 19.52
CA MET A 300 87.06 41.36 18.09
C MET A 300 87.33 42.75 17.51
N ARG A 301 86.54 43.77 17.89
CA ARG A 301 86.73 45.16 17.43
C ARG A 301 87.98 45.81 18.02
N SER A 302 88.40 45.42 19.23
CA SER A 302 89.60 46.00 19.88
C SER A 302 90.92 45.38 19.42
N ARG A 303 90.93 44.18 18.82
CA ARG A 303 92.16 43.47 18.42
C ARG A 303 92.60 43.65 16.97
N GLN A 304 91.80 44.30 16.12
CA GLN A 304 92.12 44.61 14.71
C GLN A 304 92.82 43.43 13.97
N VAL A 305 92.23 42.24 14.08
CA VAL A 305 92.70 41.05 13.35
C VAL A 305 91.89 40.96 12.06
N ASP A 306 92.53 41.19 10.92
CA ASP A 306 91.92 41.31 9.58
C ASP A 306 91.39 39.98 8.99
N THR A 307 91.17 38.94 9.79
CA THR A 307 90.99 37.57 9.27
C THR A 307 89.55 37.05 9.25
N PHE A 308 88.55 37.77 9.78
CA PHE A 308 87.16 37.27 9.77
C PHE A 308 86.10 38.36 9.52
N HIS A 309 85.29 38.16 8.47
CA HIS A 309 84.15 39.01 8.09
C HIS A 309 82.83 38.33 8.50
N ILE A 310 82.03 38.98 9.34
CA ILE A 310 80.72 38.45 9.77
C ILE A 310 79.67 38.85 8.74
N LEU A 311 79.25 37.91 7.91
CA LEU A 311 78.22 38.11 6.90
C LEU A 311 76.82 38.00 7.53
N THR A 312 75.97 38.99 7.27
CA THR A 312 74.55 38.94 7.69
C THR A 312 73.74 38.01 6.78
N GLU A 313 72.64 37.45 7.27
CA GLU A 313 71.78 36.57 6.47
C GLU A 313 71.31 37.24 5.15
N LYS A 314 71.10 38.56 5.17
CA LYS A 314 70.72 39.33 3.98
C LYS A 314 71.84 39.43 2.95
N GLU A 315 73.08 39.58 3.40
CA GLU A 315 74.26 39.63 2.51
C GLU A 315 74.55 38.27 1.90
N VAL A 316 74.45 37.18 2.69
CA VAL A 316 74.58 35.82 2.17
C VAL A 316 73.49 35.53 1.14
N LYS A 317 72.22 35.84 1.44
CA LYS A 317 71.11 35.71 0.46
C LYS A 317 71.32 36.51 -0.81
N LYS A 318 71.95 37.69 -0.72
CA LYS A 318 72.23 38.50 -1.91
C LYS A 318 73.38 37.92 -2.74
N ALA A 319 74.44 37.45 -2.09
CA ALA A 319 75.58 36.81 -2.76
C ALA A 319 75.20 35.47 -3.41
N THR A 320 74.28 34.71 -2.79
CA THR A 320 73.82 33.42 -3.30
C THR A 320 72.57 33.50 -4.19
N GLU A 321 72.12 34.72 -4.58
CA GLU A 321 70.86 34.94 -5.29
C GLU A 321 69.68 34.14 -4.71
N ASN A 322 69.52 34.27 -3.40
CA ASN A 322 68.50 33.59 -2.60
C ASN A 322 68.63 32.06 -2.63
N TYR A 323 69.86 31.55 -2.66
CA TYR A 323 70.24 30.14 -2.69
C TYR A 323 69.80 29.41 -3.97
N SER A 324 70.09 30.00 -5.14
CA SER A 324 69.83 29.37 -6.44
C SER A 324 70.63 28.08 -6.63
N ASN A 325 69.97 27.03 -7.11
CA ASN A 325 70.61 25.73 -7.40
C ASN A 325 71.56 25.78 -8.61
N ASP A 326 71.48 26.84 -9.44
CA ASP A 326 72.28 26.98 -10.65
C ASP A 326 73.75 27.31 -10.37
N ARG A 327 74.10 27.65 -9.12
CA ARG A 327 75.47 27.91 -8.66
C ARG A 327 76.13 26.72 -7.94
N VAL A 328 75.47 25.58 -7.88
CA VAL A 328 76.03 24.37 -7.27
C VAL A 328 77.11 23.80 -8.18
N LEU A 329 78.37 23.80 -7.74
CA LEU A 329 79.50 23.28 -8.52
C LEU A 329 79.65 21.76 -8.42
N GLY A 330 79.02 21.11 -7.43
CA GLY A 330 79.01 19.65 -7.31
C GLY A 330 78.24 19.13 -6.11
N CYS A 331 77.75 17.88 -6.21
CA CYS A 331 77.04 17.16 -5.15
C CYS A 331 77.85 15.93 -4.72
N GLY A 332 78.26 15.87 -3.45
CA GLY A 332 78.89 14.68 -2.87
C GLY A 332 78.08 14.09 -1.72
N GLY A 333 78.46 12.91 -1.22
CA GLY A 333 77.74 12.20 -0.15
C GLY A 333 77.62 12.92 1.20
N HIS A 334 78.26 14.09 1.37
CA HIS A 334 78.15 14.94 2.56
C HIS A 334 77.51 16.31 2.29
N GLY A 335 77.01 16.55 1.06
CA GLY A 335 76.28 17.78 0.70
C GLY A 335 76.79 18.49 -0.56
N MET A 336 76.11 19.59 -0.90
CA MET A 336 76.37 20.44 -2.06
C MET A 336 77.35 21.58 -1.73
N SER A 337 78.30 21.84 -2.64
CA SER A 337 79.25 22.97 -2.53
C SER A 337 78.98 24.03 -3.61
N SER A 338 79.11 25.31 -3.21
CA SER A 338 78.90 26.49 -4.06
C SER A 338 80.10 27.44 -3.88
N PRO A 339 80.57 28.15 -4.92
CA PRO A 339 81.69 29.08 -4.80
C PRO A 339 81.21 30.38 -4.14
N TYR A 340 82.06 30.98 -3.33
CA TYR A 340 81.83 32.30 -2.72
C TYR A 340 81.67 33.40 -3.78
#